data_AF-A0A4C1Y6J7-F1
#
_entry.id   AF-A0A4C1Y6J7-F1
#
_cell.length_a   1.000
_cell.length_b   1.000
_cell.length_c   1.000
_cell.angle_alpha   90.00
_cell.angle_beta   90.00
_cell.angle_gamma   90.00
#
_symmetry.space_group_name_H-M   'P 1'
#
loop_
_entity.id
_entity.type
_entity.pdbx_description
1 polymer ?
#
loop_
_entity_poly.entity_id
_entity_poly.type
_entity_poly.pdbx_seq_one_letter_code
_entity_poly.pdbx_strand_id
1 'polypeptide(L)'
;MLVPDYYIMELSKSFSFCRNITMDNWFTSIALAKHLADKDLTMVGTTRKNKGEIPESFLELTNREKNTAVFAYDGPLTLLFYCPPKSIKKKYRRTSLKESGLNLIEHLEKQLQMLTLRRDIKESISAILKKPMPVDPSGSERHSQGRCGFCSRNRESKSKTRCTKREIPICLEHQVKVCRKCSN
;
A
#
# COMPACT_ATOMS: atom_id res chain seq x y z
N MET A 1 -34.61 16.42 4.72
CA MET A 1 -33.28 16.88 4.30
C MET A 1 -32.30 15.74 4.49
N LEU A 2 -31.57 15.33 3.45
CA LEU A 2 -30.64 14.22 3.57
C LEU A 2 -29.36 14.69 4.27
N VAL A 3 -28.66 13.78 4.95
CA VAL A 3 -27.38 14.07 5.61
C VAL A 3 -26.34 14.73 4.67
N PRO A 4 -26.20 14.32 3.38
CA PRO A 4 -25.30 14.97 2.45
C PRO A 4 -25.68 16.42 2.12
N ASP A 5 -26.99 16.71 2.02
CA ASP A 5 -27.48 18.06 1.71
C ASP A 5 -27.11 19.03 2.84
N TYR A 6 -27.18 18.58 4.10
CA TYR A 6 -26.81 19.38 5.26
C TYR A 6 -25.35 19.86 5.19
N TYR A 7 -24.41 18.97 4.84
CA TYR A 7 -23.00 19.34 4.73
C TYR A 7 -22.76 20.39 3.66
N ILE A 8 -23.38 20.25 2.48
CA ILE A 8 -23.24 21.25 1.42
C ILE A 8 -23.81 22.58 1.86
N MET A 9 -24.99 22.60 2.47
CA MET A 9 -25.60 23.84 2.94
C MET A 9 -24.78 24.53 4.04
N GLU A 10 -24.19 23.76 4.96
CA GLU A 10 -23.33 24.31 6.03
C GLU A 10 -22.05 24.90 5.46
N LEU A 11 -21.37 24.15 4.58
CA LEU A 11 -20.13 24.60 3.94
C LEU A 11 -20.37 25.77 2.99
N SER A 12 -21.56 25.86 2.39
CA SER A 12 -21.88 26.93 1.45
C SER A 12 -22.23 28.26 2.11
N LYS A 13 -22.44 28.30 3.44
CA LYS A 13 -22.80 29.55 4.16
C LYS A 13 -21.76 30.66 3.99
N SER A 14 -20.49 30.28 3.86
CA SER A 14 -19.37 31.22 3.78
C SER A 14 -19.05 31.67 2.36
N PHE A 15 -19.75 31.18 1.33
CA PHE A 15 -19.50 31.59 -0.05
C PHE A 15 -20.26 32.87 -0.42
N SER A 16 -19.62 33.69 -1.25
CA SER A 16 -20.27 34.81 -1.93
C SER A 16 -21.24 34.30 -3.01
N PHE A 17 -22.25 35.11 -3.34
CA PHE A 17 -23.19 34.88 -4.45
C PHE A 17 -22.47 34.56 -5.77
N CYS A 18 -23.17 33.86 -6.67
CA CYS A 18 -22.75 33.56 -8.05
C CYS A 18 -21.52 32.64 -8.17
N ARG A 19 -21.23 31.80 -7.18
CA ARG A 19 -20.19 30.77 -7.28
C ARG A 19 -20.75 29.42 -7.74
N ASN A 20 -19.87 28.62 -8.34
CA ASN A 20 -20.16 27.23 -8.70
C ASN A 20 -19.61 26.26 -7.66
N ILE A 21 -20.43 25.30 -7.25
CA ILE A 21 -20.06 24.21 -6.36
C ILE A 21 -20.02 22.92 -7.19
N THR A 22 -18.83 22.39 -7.43
CA THR A 22 -18.66 21.05 -8.01
C THR A 22 -18.62 20.02 -6.88
N MET A 23 -19.50 19.02 -6.92
CA MET A 23 -19.61 18.03 -5.85
C MET A 23 -19.69 16.60 -6.36
N ASP A 24 -19.29 15.66 -5.51
CA ASP A 24 -19.39 14.24 -5.81
C ASP A 24 -20.86 13.77 -5.80
N ASN A 25 -21.08 12.59 -6.36
CA ASN A 25 -22.40 11.98 -6.51
C ASN A 25 -23.15 11.82 -5.20
N TRP A 26 -22.45 11.52 -4.11
CA TRP A 26 -23.06 11.37 -2.80
C TRP A 26 -23.75 12.65 -2.29
N PHE A 27 -23.27 13.82 -2.71
CA PHE A 27 -23.81 15.12 -2.35
C PHE A 27 -24.80 15.68 -3.38
N THR A 28 -24.91 15.07 -4.56
CA THR A 28 -25.69 15.62 -5.67
C THR A 28 -27.15 15.23 -5.51
N SER A 29 -28.07 16.19 -5.30
CA SER A 29 -29.53 15.97 -5.28
C SER A 29 -30.29 17.06 -6.01
N ILE A 30 -31.44 16.72 -6.63
CA ILE A 30 -32.24 17.70 -7.39
C ILE A 30 -32.86 18.74 -6.45
N ALA A 31 -33.33 18.33 -5.29
CA ALA A 31 -33.84 19.24 -4.27
C ALA A 31 -32.77 20.27 -3.83
N LEU A 32 -31.54 19.80 -3.57
CA LEU A 32 -30.42 20.69 -3.24
C LEU A 32 -30.09 21.64 -4.40
N ALA A 33 -30.18 21.19 -5.65
CA ALA A 33 -29.97 22.02 -6.82
C ALA A 33 -30.91 23.23 -6.85
N LYS A 34 -32.20 23.01 -6.58
CA LYS A 34 -33.21 24.06 -6.53
C LYS A 34 -32.93 25.03 -5.38
N HIS A 35 -32.64 24.51 -4.18
CA HIS A 35 -32.29 25.33 -3.03
C HIS A 35 -31.02 26.18 -3.20
N LEU A 36 -30.03 25.68 -3.94
CA LEU A 36 -28.81 26.45 -4.25
C LEU A 36 -29.10 27.53 -5.31
N ALA A 37 -29.92 27.21 -6.32
CA ALA A 37 -30.33 28.17 -7.33
C ALA A 37 -31.10 29.35 -6.71
N ASP A 38 -31.95 29.10 -5.71
CA ASP A 38 -32.65 30.16 -4.95
C ASP A 38 -31.72 31.11 -4.18
N LYS A 39 -30.45 30.70 -3.96
CA LYS A 39 -29.40 31.50 -3.29
C LYS A 39 -28.38 32.09 -4.27
N ASP A 40 -28.70 32.12 -5.57
CA ASP A 40 -27.78 32.52 -6.64
C ASP A 40 -26.47 31.70 -6.65
N LEU A 41 -26.54 30.43 -6.25
CA LEU A 41 -25.43 29.48 -6.34
C LEU A 41 -25.71 28.45 -7.44
N THR A 42 -24.67 28.04 -8.16
CA THR A 42 -24.78 26.97 -9.16
C THR A 42 -24.08 25.72 -8.68
N MET A 43 -24.57 24.56 -9.11
CA MET A 43 -24.01 23.27 -8.74
C MET A 43 -23.74 22.43 -9.99
N VAL A 44 -22.62 21.73 -9.99
CA VAL A 44 -22.32 20.67 -10.97
C VAL A 44 -21.98 19.40 -10.20
N GLY A 45 -22.62 18.30 -10.55
CA GLY A 45 -22.38 17.02 -9.90
C GLY A 45 -22.82 15.87 -10.79
N THR A 46 -22.24 14.70 -10.55
CA THR A 46 -22.71 13.48 -11.20
C THR A 46 -23.88 12.92 -10.40
N THR A 47 -24.88 12.34 -11.06
CA THR A 47 -26.05 11.74 -10.38
C THR A 47 -26.09 10.24 -10.66
N ARG A 48 -26.42 9.42 -9.66
CA ARG A 48 -26.62 7.97 -9.84
C ARG A 48 -27.90 7.69 -10.63
N LYS A 49 -27.84 6.71 -11.54
CA LYS A 49 -28.97 6.26 -12.37
C LYS A 49 -30.19 5.75 -11.60
N ASN A 50 -30.05 5.41 -10.31
CA ASN A 50 -31.14 4.86 -9.51
C ASN A 50 -32.01 5.93 -8.84
N LYS A 51 -31.79 7.20 -9.17
CA LYS A 51 -32.61 8.32 -8.69
C LYS A 51 -33.93 8.35 -9.45
N GLY A 52 -35.05 8.30 -8.72
CA GLY A 52 -36.40 8.25 -9.30
C GLY A 52 -36.79 9.53 -10.02
N GLU A 53 -36.04 10.62 -9.82
CA GLU A 53 -36.25 11.88 -10.52
C GLU A 53 -35.65 11.89 -11.94
N ILE A 54 -34.92 10.85 -12.33
CA ILE A 54 -34.36 10.70 -13.69
C ILE A 54 -35.46 10.12 -14.60
N PRO A 55 -35.74 10.75 -15.76
CA PRO A 55 -36.70 10.21 -16.72
C PRO A 55 -36.33 8.80 -17.19
N GLU A 56 -37.32 7.93 -17.34
CA GLU A 56 -37.09 6.54 -17.75
C GLU A 56 -36.43 6.43 -19.13
N SER A 57 -36.69 7.40 -20.01
CA SER A 57 -36.02 7.52 -21.31
C SER A 57 -34.50 7.57 -21.19
N PHE A 58 -33.95 8.08 -20.08
CA PHE A 58 -32.51 8.14 -19.80
C PHE A 58 -31.94 6.81 -19.27
N LEU A 59 -32.78 5.89 -18.83
CA LEU A 59 -32.39 4.57 -18.30
C LEU A 59 -32.27 3.51 -19.39
N GLU A 60 -32.85 3.75 -20.56
CA GLU A 60 -32.75 2.88 -21.73
C GLU A 60 -31.36 2.97 -22.39
N LEU A 61 -30.46 2.06 -21.98
CA LEU A 61 -29.06 2.03 -22.41
C LEU A 61 -28.80 1.11 -23.62
N THR A 62 -29.69 0.18 -23.91
CA THR A 62 -29.41 -1.00 -24.73
C THR A 62 -29.27 -0.74 -26.23
N ASN A 63 -29.52 0.48 -26.72
CA ASN A 63 -29.43 0.77 -28.15
C ASN A 63 -28.96 2.20 -28.49
N ARG A 64 -28.28 2.89 -27.56
CA ARG A 64 -27.80 4.26 -27.80
C ARG A 64 -26.48 4.30 -28.54
N GLU A 65 -26.39 5.21 -29.51
CA GLU A 65 -25.14 5.50 -30.22
C GLU A 65 -24.07 6.05 -29.25
N LYS A 66 -22.81 5.66 -29.47
CA LYS A 66 -21.68 6.14 -28.67
C LYS A 66 -21.29 7.56 -29.09
N ASN A 67 -20.63 8.29 -28.19
CA ASN A 67 -20.26 9.69 -28.34
C ASN A 67 -21.46 10.64 -28.51
N THR A 68 -22.67 10.21 -28.13
CA THR A 68 -23.86 11.05 -28.13
C THR A 68 -24.18 11.57 -26.73
N ALA A 69 -24.84 12.72 -26.67
CA ALA A 69 -25.33 13.32 -25.44
C ALA A 69 -26.82 13.66 -25.58
N VAL A 70 -27.56 13.48 -24.48
CA VAL A 70 -28.97 13.85 -24.35
C VAL A 70 -29.12 14.78 -23.16
N PHE A 71 -29.92 15.82 -23.35
CA PHE A 71 -30.17 16.85 -22.35
C PHE A 71 -31.64 16.80 -21.92
N ALA A 72 -31.89 16.97 -20.63
CA ALA A 72 -33.21 17.21 -20.07
C ALA A 72 -33.18 18.48 -19.23
N TYR A 73 -34.30 19.19 -19.22
CA TYR A 73 -34.43 20.49 -18.55
C TYR A 73 -35.59 20.42 -17.56
N ASP A 74 -35.37 20.92 -16.35
CA ASP A 74 -36.40 21.12 -15.32
C ASP A 74 -36.20 22.52 -14.71
N GLY A 75 -36.92 23.50 -15.25
CA GLY A 75 -36.74 24.91 -14.90
C GLY A 75 -35.29 25.37 -15.11
N PRO A 76 -34.58 25.86 -14.08
CA PRO A 76 -33.19 26.29 -14.18
C PRO A 76 -32.18 25.12 -14.22
N LEU A 77 -32.65 23.88 -14.02
CA LEU A 77 -31.79 22.70 -13.95
C LEU A 77 -31.62 22.05 -15.31
N THR A 78 -30.40 21.60 -15.60
CA THR A 78 -30.08 20.80 -16.79
C THR A 78 -29.46 19.49 -16.37
N LEU A 79 -30.04 18.38 -16.82
CA LEU A 79 -29.49 17.04 -16.69
C LEU A 79 -28.84 16.62 -18.02
N LEU A 80 -27.55 16.31 -17.97
CA LEU A 80 -26.79 15.79 -19.09
C LEU A 80 -26.61 14.28 -18.94
N PHE A 81 -26.91 13.54 -20.00
CA PHE A 81 -26.56 12.13 -20.12
C PHE A 81 -25.67 11.90 -21.34
N TYR A 82 -24.49 11.35 -21.12
CA TYR A 82 -23.48 11.14 -22.16
C TYR A 82 -23.15 9.64 -22.30
N CYS A 83 -23.14 9.15 -23.54
CA CYS A 83 -22.71 7.79 -23.89
C CYS A 83 -21.23 7.80 -24.31
N PRO A 84 -20.27 7.45 -23.43
CA PRO A 84 -18.86 7.45 -23.79
C PRO A 84 -18.53 6.37 -24.84
N PRO A 85 -17.41 6.53 -25.56
CA PRO A 85 -16.90 5.47 -26.43
C PRO A 85 -16.47 4.26 -25.57
N LYS A 86 -16.33 3.09 -26.20
CA LYS A 86 -15.84 1.88 -25.51
C LYS A 86 -14.51 2.21 -24.82
N SER A 87 -14.42 1.96 -23.52
CA SER A 87 -13.27 2.35 -22.71
C SER A 87 -11.98 1.70 -23.22
N ILE A 88 -11.00 2.52 -23.62
CA ILE A 88 -9.60 2.08 -23.69
C ILE A 88 -9.11 1.99 -22.25
N LYS A 89 -8.63 0.83 -21.82
CA LYS A 89 -8.08 0.62 -20.47
C LYS A 89 -6.96 1.63 -20.21
N LYS A 90 -7.23 2.67 -19.41
CA LYS A 90 -6.20 3.64 -18.99
C LYS A 90 -5.32 2.99 -17.93
N LYS A 91 -4.02 2.81 -18.22
CA LYS A 91 -3.02 2.46 -17.22
C LYS A 91 -2.74 3.70 -16.37
N TYR A 92 -3.14 3.70 -15.11
CA TYR A 92 -2.71 4.73 -14.17
C TYR A 92 -1.21 4.56 -13.88
N ARG A 93 -0.38 5.53 -14.28
CA ARG A 93 1.00 5.65 -13.77
C ARG A 93 0.92 6.19 -12.34
N ARG A 94 1.13 5.33 -11.34
CA ARG A 94 1.41 5.75 -9.96
C ARG A 94 2.84 6.28 -9.90
N THR A 95 3.09 7.51 -10.37
CA THR A 95 4.42 8.12 -10.34
C THR A 95 4.44 9.44 -9.56
N SER A 96 3.87 9.46 -8.35
CA SER A 96 3.94 10.64 -7.46
C SER A 96 4.15 10.28 -5.99
N LEU A 97 5.06 9.35 -5.70
CA LEU A 97 5.62 9.13 -4.34
C LEU A 97 7.16 9.07 -4.38
N LYS A 98 7.78 9.98 -5.14
CA LYS A 98 9.26 10.00 -5.24
C LYS A 98 9.91 10.87 -4.17
N GLU A 99 9.31 12.00 -3.78
CA GLU A 99 9.95 12.93 -2.84
C GLU A 99 9.91 12.46 -1.38
N SER A 100 8.78 11.92 -0.90
CA SER A 100 8.70 11.41 0.48
C SER A 100 9.54 10.14 0.72
N GLY A 101 9.90 9.42 -0.35
CA GLY A 101 10.72 8.20 -0.27
C GLY A 101 12.20 8.45 -0.03
N LEU A 102 12.72 9.64 -0.36
CA LEU A 102 14.16 9.94 -0.24
C LEU A 102 14.62 10.00 1.22
N ASN A 103 13.81 10.56 2.12
CA ASN A 103 14.10 10.60 3.56
C ASN A 103 14.13 9.19 4.18
N LEU A 104 13.30 8.27 3.66
CA LEU A 104 13.31 6.87 4.06
C LEU A 104 14.57 6.16 3.56
N ILE A 105 15.01 6.42 2.32
CA ILE A 105 16.23 5.85 1.75
C ILE A 105 17.46 6.28 2.55
N GLU A 106 17.59 7.57 2.89
CA GLU A 106 18.73 8.08 3.67
C GLU A 106 18.80 7.46 5.09
N HIS A 107 17.66 7.30 5.76
CA HIS A 107 17.60 6.66 7.07
C HIS A 107 18.02 5.18 7.00
N LEU A 108 17.57 4.46 5.97
CA LEU A 108 17.91 3.06 5.74
C LEU A 108 19.41 2.86 5.45
N GLU A 109 20.04 3.79 4.72
CA GLU A 109 21.49 3.75 4.47
C GLU A 109 22.32 3.90 5.75
N LYS A 110 21.91 4.80 6.66
CA LYS A 110 22.57 4.98 7.96
C LYS A 110 22.45 3.74 8.85
N GLN A 111 21.30 3.06 8.83
CA GLN A 111 21.11 1.82 9.60
C GLN A 111 22.00 0.68 9.13
N LEU A 112 22.31 0.61 7.84
CA LEU A 112 23.20 -0.41 7.27
C LEU A 112 24.64 -0.32 7.80
N GLN A 113 25.09 0.88 8.20
CA GLN A 113 26.42 1.12 8.76
C GLN A 113 26.53 0.78 10.26
N MET A 114 25.41 0.54 10.95
CA MET A 114 25.41 0.22 12.38
C MET A 114 25.87 -1.22 12.64
N LEU A 115 26.91 -1.40 13.45
CA LEU A 115 27.47 -2.72 13.78
C LEU A 115 26.54 -3.60 14.62
N THR A 116 25.67 -2.98 15.43
CA THR A 116 24.76 -3.67 16.37
C THR A 116 23.44 -4.14 15.75
N LEU A 117 23.14 -3.72 14.52
CA LEU A 117 21.88 -4.07 13.86
C LEU A 117 21.88 -5.56 13.46
N ARG A 118 20.77 -6.24 13.75
CA ARG A 118 20.60 -7.67 13.43
C ARG A 118 20.70 -7.91 11.91
N ARG A 119 21.23 -9.09 11.55
CA ARG A 119 21.55 -9.45 10.15
C ARG A 119 20.30 -9.55 9.26
N ASP A 120 19.23 -10.10 9.77
CA ASP A 120 17.91 -10.19 9.11
C ASP A 120 17.38 -8.83 8.67
N ILE A 121 17.55 -7.81 9.52
CA ILE A 121 17.17 -6.43 9.21
C ILE A 121 18.14 -5.85 8.17
N LYS A 122 19.46 -6.06 8.30
CA LYS A 122 20.45 -5.62 7.30
C LYS A 122 20.21 -6.22 5.91
N GLU A 123 19.84 -7.50 5.85
CA GLU A 123 19.51 -8.21 4.61
C GLU A 123 18.26 -7.62 3.95
N SER A 124 17.22 -7.38 4.76
CA SER A 124 15.97 -6.76 4.28
C SER A 124 16.21 -5.36 3.73
N ILE A 125 17.00 -4.55 4.43
CA ILE A 125 17.34 -3.18 3.99
C ILE A 125 18.22 -3.20 2.73
N SER A 126 19.20 -4.11 2.65
CA SER A 126 20.06 -4.30 1.47
C SER A 126 19.25 -4.69 0.23
N ALA A 127 18.26 -5.56 0.37
CA ALA A 127 17.35 -5.94 -0.72
C ALA A 127 16.51 -4.76 -1.23
N ILE A 128 16.05 -3.89 -0.31
CA ILE A 128 15.29 -2.68 -0.66
C ILE A 128 16.17 -1.64 -1.36
N LEU A 129 17.39 -1.44 -0.90
CA LEU A 129 18.33 -0.44 -1.44
C LEU A 129 19.17 -0.92 -2.63
N LYS A 130 19.16 -2.23 -2.92
CA LYS A 130 20.03 -2.87 -3.93
C LYS A 130 21.53 -2.59 -3.72
N LYS A 131 21.97 -2.44 -2.46
CA LYS A 131 23.39 -2.25 -2.11
C LYS A 131 23.97 -3.54 -1.54
N PRO A 132 25.25 -3.87 -1.84
CA PRO A 132 25.90 -5.03 -1.25
C PRO A 132 25.96 -4.88 0.28
N MET A 133 25.76 -5.97 1.01
CA MET A 133 25.94 -5.97 2.46
C MET A 133 27.39 -5.57 2.80
N PRO A 134 27.61 -4.74 3.84
CA PRO A 134 28.94 -4.51 4.37
C PRO A 134 29.49 -5.85 4.82
N VAL A 135 30.49 -6.33 4.09
CA VAL A 135 31.24 -7.52 4.47
C VAL A 135 32.03 -7.14 5.72
N ASP A 136 31.73 -7.79 6.84
CA ASP A 136 32.55 -7.66 8.06
C ASP A 136 34.03 -7.83 7.65
N PRO A 137 34.95 -6.89 7.95
CA PRO A 137 36.37 -7.04 7.61
C PRO A 137 37.10 -8.10 8.44
N SER A 138 36.38 -9.09 8.98
CA SER A 138 36.97 -10.21 9.68
C SER A 138 36.38 -11.51 9.17
N GLY A 139 37.20 -12.26 8.44
CA GLY A 139 37.16 -13.71 8.48
C GLY A 139 37.47 -14.18 9.90
N SER A 140 36.54 -13.96 10.83
CA SER A 140 36.51 -14.71 12.08
C SER A 140 35.61 -15.91 11.83
N GLU A 141 36.23 -17.06 11.56
CA GLU A 141 35.58 -18.35 11.71
C GLU A 141 34.92 -18.37 13.09
N ARG A 142 33.59 -18.22 13.11
CA ARG A 142 32.81 -18.35 14.33
C ARG A 142 32.85 -19.82 14.73
N HIS A 143 33.86 -20.22 15.48
CA HIS A 143 33.82 -21.45 16.28
C HIS A 143 32.80 -21.25 17.40
N SER A 144 31.51 -21.25 17.06
CA SER A 144 30.42 -21.20 18.03
C SER A 144 30.46 -22.48 18.86
N GLN A 145 30.71 -22.31 20.16
CA GLN A 145 30.65 -23.42 21.12
C GLN A 145 29.23 -23.94 21.20
N GLY A 146 29.06 -25.24 20.99
CA GLY A 146 27.77 -25.92 21.10
C GLY A 146 27.80 -27.02 22.15
N ARG A 147 26.62 -27.43 22.62
CA ARG A 147 26.47 -28.55 23.55
C ARG A 147 26.92 -29.86 22.89
N CYS A 148 27.61 -30.72 23.65
CA CYS A 148 27.95 -32.06 23.18
C CYS A 148 26.70 -32.87 22.83
N GLY A 149 26.64 -33.43 21.62
CA GLY A 149 25.50 -34.23 21.15
C GLY A 149 25.36 -35.62 21.78
N PHE A 150 26.36 -36.07 22.53
CA PHE A 150 26.37 -37.39 23.20
C PHE A 150 26.09 -37.29 24.71
N CYS A 151 26.11 -36.09 25.29
CA CYS A 151 25.78 -35.91 26.71
C CYS A 151 24.26 -35.93 26.95
N SER A 152 23.83 -36.64 27.99
CA SER A 152 22.46 -36.56 28.52
C SER A 152 22.04 -35.12 28.85
N ARG A 153 20.73 -34.84 28.79
CA ARG A 153 20.16 -33.48 28.93
C ARG A 153 20.57 -32.71 30.21
N ASN A 154 20.99 -33.40 31.26
CA ASN A 154 21.38 -32.79 32.53
C ASN A 154 22.88 -32.43 32.61
N ARG A 155 23.70 -32.78 31.61
CA ARG A 155 25.11 -32.37 31.50
C ARG A 155 25.28 -31.30 30.42
N GLU A 156 25.56 -30.06 30.82
CA GLU A 156 25.82 -28.92 29.93
C GLU A 156 27.30 -28.80 29.53
N SER A 157 27.87 -29.84 28.92
CA SER A 157 29.24 -29.73 28.40
C SER A 157 29.24 -29.06 27.03
N LYS A 158 29.79 -27.84 26.96
CA LYS A 158 29.96 -27.05 25.72
C LYS A 158 31.34 -27.31 25.13
N SER A 159 31.42 -27.58 23.83
CA SER A 159 32.68 -27.85 23.14
C SER A 159 32.83 -27.02 21.86
N LYS A 160 34.09 -26.66 21.54
CA LYS A 160 34.50 -26.09 20.25
C LYS A 160 34.81 -27.19 19.23
N THR A 161 35.15 -28.39 19.70
CA THR A 161 35.55 -29.52 18.86
C THR A 161 34.32 -30.20 18.26
N ARG A 162 34.35 -30.49 16.96
CA ARG A 162 33.26 -31.16 16.22
C ARG A 162 33.68 -32.52 15.69
N CYS A 163 32.71 -33.42 15.55
CA CYS A 163 32.87 -34.71 14.86
C CYS A 163 33.24 -34.49 13.39
N THR A 164 34.26 -35.17 12.88
CA THR A 164 34.61 -35.11 11.45
C THR A 164 33.56 -35.78 10.55
N LYS A 165 32.81 -36.77 11.07
CA LYS A 165 31.78 -37.49 10.30
C LYS A 165 30.39 -36.86 10.39
N ARG A 166 30.04 -36.22 11.51
CA ARG A 166 28.66 -35.72 11.78
C ARG A 166 28.57 -34.21 12.03
N GLU A 167 29.69 -33.51 12.12
CA GLU A 167 29.76 -32.07 12.43
C GLU A 167 29.09 -31.61 13.74
N ILE A 168 28.72 -32.54 14.63
CA ILE A 168 28.12 -32.22 15.94
C ILE A 168 29.24 -31.91 16.95
N PRO A 169 29.06 -30.95 17.89
CA PRO A 169 30.02 -30.69 18.97
C PRO A 169 30.22 -31.92 19.89
N ILE A 170 31.46 -32.16 20.31
CA ILE A 170 31.84 -33.31 21.17
C ILE A 170 32.73 -32.83 22.33
N CYS A 171 32.38 -33.15 23.58
CA CYS A 171 33.23 -32.88 24.74
C CYS A 171 34.43 -33.83 24.82
N LEU A 172 35.41 -33.53 25.68
CA LEU A 172 36.61 -34.36 25.84
C LEU A 172 36.30 -35.81 26.27
N GLU A 173 35.25 -36.02 27.08
CA GLU A 173 34.83 -37.36 27.53
C GLU A 173 34.32 -38.23 26.37
N HIS A 174 33.70 -37.63 25.36
CA HIS A 174 33.15 -38.33 24.20
C HIS A 174 34.06 -38.27 22.95
N GLN A 175 35.25 -37.69 23.08
CA GLN A 175 36.23 -37.61 22.02
C GLN A 175 37.18 -38.80 22.07
N VAL A 176 37.35 -39.49 20.94
CA VAL A 176 38.37 -40.53 20.77
C VAL A 176 39.44 -40.03 19.81
N LYS A 177 40.71 -40.25 20.14
CA LYS A 177 41.84 -39.99 19.23
C LYS A 177 42.04 -41.21 18.33
N VAL A 178 41.96 -41.02 17.03
CA VAL A 178 42.14 -42.08 16.03
C VAL A 178 43.32 -41.71 15.13
N CYS A 179 44.21 -42.67 14.84
CA CYS A 179 45.33 -42.42 13.92
C CYS A 179 44.83 -42.32 12.47
N ARG A 180 45.59 -41.68 11.59
CA ARG A 180 45.20 -41.46 10.19
C ARG A 180 44.87 -42.76 9.42
N LYS A 181 45.45 -43.91 9.82
CA LYS A 181 45.20 -45.21 9.19
C LYS A 181 43.89 -45.87 9.63
N CYS A 182 43.39 -45.55 10.83
CA CYS A 182 42.16 -46.11 11.41
C CYS A 182 40.92 -45.20 11.18
N SER A 183 41.08 -44.06 10.50
CA SER A 183 40.05 -43.04 10.36
C SER A 183 39.08 -43.23 9.17
N ASN A 184 39.21 -44.32 8.41
CA ASN A 184 38.26 -44.66 7.34
C ASN A 184 37.14 -45.55 7.90
#